data_AF-A0A0P0G9Y7-F1
#
_entry.id   AF-A0A0P0G9Y7-F1
#
_cell.length_a   1.000
_cell.length_b   1.000
_cell.length_c   1.000
_cell.angle_alpha   90.00
_cell.angle_beta   90.00
_cell.angle_gamma   90.00
#
_symmetry.space_group_name_H-M   'P 1'
#
loop_
_entity.id
_entity.type
_entity.pdbx_description
1 polymer ?
#
loop_
_entity_poly.entity_id
_entity_poly.type
_entity_poly.pdbx_seq_one_letter_code
_entity_poly.pdbx_strand_id
1 'polypeptide(L)'
;MNTKKSRNSIEPRPIFQWTLIALVLGGVGLQVVYLKNQQFQLGQNIRKLERSLCEVHIRNQVLLAEIATLSSRSAVLKKLESMAIIMHAIQDQCITRLPVPEVSRDGVRTALNEELRQ
;
A
#
# COMPACT_ATOMS: atom_id res chain seq x y z
N MET A 1 -19.64 31.76 -81.84
CA MET A 1 -19.39 32.18 -80.45
C MET A 1 -18.83 30.97 -79.70
N ASN A 2 -17.51 30.91 -79.50
CA ASN A 2 -16.83 29.75 -78.95
C ASN A 2 -16.74 29.85 -77.42
N THR A 3 -17.56 29.11 -76.68
CA THR A 3 -17.40 28.91 -75.24
C THR A 3 -16.75 27.55 -75.01
N LYS A 4 -15.43 27.47 -75.18
CA LYS A 4 -14.67 26.29 -74.75
C LYS A 4 -14.68 26.26 -73.21
N LYS A 5 -15.64 25.55 -72.63
CA LYS A 5 -15.70 25.25 -71.20
C LYS A 5 -14.57 24.27 -70.87
N SER A 6 -13.39 24.82 -70.57
CA SER A 6 -12.27 24.10 -70.00
C SER A 6 -12.71 23.55 -68.64
N ARG A 7 -13.12 22.28 -68.61
CA ARG A 7 -13.26 21.50 -67.38
C ARG A 7 -11.85 21.13 -66.95
N ASN A 8 -11.25 21.93 -66.09
CA ASN A 8 -10.03 21.54 -65.38
C ASN A 8 -10.35 20.31 -64.55
N SER A 9 -9.88 19.14 -65.00
CA SER A 9 -9.96 17.91 -64.24
C SER A 9 -8.92 17.99 -63.13
N ILE A 10 -9.31 18.57 -62.00
CA ILE A 10 -8.47 18.58 -60.80
C ILE A 10 -8.43 17.13 -60.30
N GLU A 11 -7.27 16.51 -60.36
CA GLU A 11 -7.09 15.16 -59.85
C GLU A 11 -7.27 15.19 -58.32
N PRO A 12 -8.27 14.48 -57.74
CA PRO A 12 -8.58 14.56 -56.31
C PRO A 12 -7.57 13.78 -55.46
N ARG A 13 -6.74 12.94 -56.09
CA ARG A 13 -5.79 12.04 -55.46
C ARG A 13 -4.75 12.75 -54.57
N PRO A 14 -4.04 13.80 -55.02
CA PRO A 14 -3.09 14.52 -54.17
C PRO A 14 -3.77 15.21 -52.98
N ILE A 15 -4.99 15.76 -53.18
CA ILE A 15 -5.72 16.44 -52.10
C ILE A 15 -6.04 15.45 -50.97
N PHE A 16 -6.53 14.26 -51.32
CA PHE A 16 -6.84 13.22 -50.35
C PHE A 16 -5.62 12.76 -49.56
N GLN A 17 -4.45 12.63 -50.23
CA GLN A 17 -3.20 12.25 -49.55
C GLN A 17 -2.78 13.30 -48.51
N TRP A 18 -2.81 14.58 -48.87
CA TRP A 18 -2.46 15.66 -47.94
C TRP A 18 -3.46 15.78 -46.79
N THR A 19 -4.76 15.60 -47.05
CA THR A 19 -5.79 15.58 -46.00
C THR A 19 -5.56 14.41 -45.03
N LEU A 20 -5.24 13.22 -45.53
CA LEU A 20 -4.97 12.06 -44.69
C LEU A 20 -3.74 12.29 -43.80
N ILE A 21 -2.67 12.84 -44.36
CA ILE A 21 -1.45 13.18 -43.60
C ILE A 21 -1.76 14.21 -42.52
N ALA A 22 -2.53 15.26 -42.85
CA ALA A 22 -2.93 16.28 -41.89
C ALA A 22 -3.81 15.70 -40.77
N LEU A 23 -4.73 14.79 -41.10
CA LEU A 23 -5.58 14.10 -40.13
C LEU A 23 -4.75 13.25 -39.18
N VAL A 24 -3.82 12.45 -39.70
CA VAL A 24 -2.94 11.60 -38.89
C VAL A 24 -2.06 12.47 -37.99
N LEU A 25 -1.46 13.53 -38.53
CA LEU A 25 -0.60 14.41 -37.75
C LEU A 25 -1.38 15.13 -36.64
N GLY A 26 -2.59 15.59 -36.94
CA GLY A 26 -3.51 16.16 -35.95
C GLY A 26 -3.91 15.14 -34.88
N GLY A 27 -4.22 13.91 -35.28
CA GLY A 27 -4.58 12.82 -34.36
C GLY A 27 -3.43 12.44 -33.42
N VAL A 28 -2.21 12.35 -33.94
CA VAL A 28 -1.01 12.11 -33.13
C VAL A 28 -0.77 13.26 -32.16
N GLY A 29 -0.87 14.51 -32.62
CA GLY A 29 -0.74 15.69 -31.76
C GLY A 29 -1.75 15.69 -30.61
N LEU A 30 -3.01 15.38 -30.91
CA LEU A 30 -4.07 15.28 -29.90
C LEU A 30 -3.80 14.17 -28.89
N GLN A 31 -3.33 13.01 -29.35
CA GLN A 31 -2.96 11.89 -28.47
C GLN A 31 -1.82 12.24 -27.53
N VAL A 32 -0.79 12.94 -28.01
CA VAL A 32 0.33 13.38 -27.17
C VAL A 32 -0.15 14.32 -26.06
N VAL A 33 -1.01 15.29 -26.40
CA VAL A 33 -1.58 16.22 -25.40
C VAL A 33 -2.45 15.47 -24.40
N TYR A 34 -3.28 14.54 -24.87
CA TYR A 34 -4.11 13.71 -24.02
C TYR A 34 -3.26 12.90 -23.03
N LEU A 35 -2.22 12.23 -23.52
CA LEU A 35 -1.32 11.42 -22.69
C LEU A 35 -0.60 12.28 -21.64
N LYS A 36 -0.14 13.47 -22.01
CA LYS A 36 0.46 14.42 -21.06
C LYS A 36 -0.51 14.83 -19.96
N ASN A 37 -1.77 15.10 -20.32
CA ASN A 37 -2.79 15.46 -19.34
C ASN A 37 -3.09 14.29 -18.38
N GLN A 38 -3.15 13.06 -18.90
CA GLN A 38 -3.33 11.85 -18.10
C GLN A 38 -2.16 11.66 -17.11
N GLN A 39 -0.92 11.83 -17.56
CA GLN A 39 0.26 11.73 -16.69
C GLN A 39 0.24 12.77 -15.57
N PHE A 40 -0.19 14.01 -15.87
CA PHE A 40 -0.31 15.05 -14.87
C PHE A 40 -1.34 14.70 -13.79
N GLN A 41 -2.52 14.23 -14.20
CA GLN A 41 -3.57 13.82 -13.26
C GLN A 41 -3.13 12.62 -12.40
N LEU A 42 -2.46 11.64 -13.02
CA LEU A 42 -1.92 10.49 -12.29
C LEU A 42 -0.89 10.92 -11.25
N GLY A 43 0.01 11.84 -11.60
CA GLY A 43 0.98 12.41 -10.65
C GLY A 43 0.32 13.15 -9.49
N GLN A 44 -0.79 13.86 -9.73
CA GLN A 44 -1.55 14.49 -8.64
C GLN A 44 -2.15 13.46 -7.68
N ASN A 45 -2.72 12.38 -8.22
CA ASN A 45 -3.33 11.33 -7.41
C ASN A 45 -2.28 10.58 -6.57
N ILE A 46 -1.12 10.28 -7.14
CA ILE A 46 -0.01 9.66 -6.40
C ILE A 46 0.43 10.56 -5.25
N ARG A 47 0.63 11.86 -5.49
CA ARG A 47 1.01 12.82 -4.43
C ARG A 47 -0.05 12.96 -3.34
N LYS A 48 -1.34 12.83 -3.67
CA LYS A 48 -2.42 12.83 -2.66
C LYS A 48 -2.33 11.56 -1.81
N LEU A 49 -2.20 10.39 -2.45
CA LEU A 49 -2.06 9.11 -1.77
C LEU A 49 -0.82 9.07 -0.87
N GLU A 50 0.32 9.56 -1.33
CA GLU A 50 1.56 9.62 -0.56
C GLU A 50 1.39 10.46 0.71
N ARG A 51 0.73 11.61 0.61
CA ARG A 51 0.41 12.44 1.79
C ARG A 51 -0.51 11.73 2.77
N SER A 52 -1.58 11.10 2.27
CA SER A 52 -2.50 10.34 3.11
C SER A 52 -1.80 9.15 3.79
N LEU A 53 -0.91 8.47 3.09
CA LEU A 53 -0.13 7.37 3.64
C LEU A 53 0.83 7.86 4.72
N CYS A 54 1.53 8.96 4.49
CA CYS A 54 2.41 9.60 5.46
C CYS A 54 1.63 10.01 6.72
N GLU A 55 0.46 10.62 6.57
CA GLU A 55 -0.41 10.99 7.68
C GLU A 55 -0.84 9.77 8.51
N VAL A 56 -1.30 8.69 7.85
CA VAL A 56 -1.69 7.46 8.54
C VAL A 56 -0.51 6.82 9.25
N HIS A 57 0.68 6.83 8.62
CA HIS A 57 1.89 6.29 9.21
C HIS A 57 2.29 7.05 10.49
N ILE A 58 2.26 8.38 10.45
CA ILE A 58 2.53 9.23 11.62
C ILE A 58 1.53 8.93 12.74
N ARG A 59 0.22 8.87 12.43
CA ARG A 59 -0.81 8.52 13.41
C ARG A 59 -0.59 7.15 14.02
N ASN A 60 -0.21 6.16 13.21
CA ASN A 60 0.10 4.82 13.68
C ASN A 60 1.31 4.81 14.62
N GLN A 61 2.39 5.53 14.29
CA GLN A 61 3.55 5.64 15.16
C GLN A 61 3.20 6.27 16.52
N VAL A 62 2.38 7.32 16.54
CA VAL A 62 1.93 7.94 17.80
C VAL A 62 1.12 6.96 18.64
N LEU A 63 0.17 6.24 18.02
CA LEU A 63 -0.62 5.23 18.72
C LEU A 63 0.22 4.06 19.22
N LEU A 64 1.21 3.61 18.45
CA LEU A 64 2.15 2.57 18.89
C LEU A 64 3.00 3.06 20.05
N ALA A 65 3.45 4.31 20.04
CA ALA A 65 4.17 4.90 21.15
C ALA A 65 3.27 4.99 22.40
N GLU A 66 2.02 5.39 22.25
CA GLU A 66 1.03 5.44 23.34
C GLU A 66 0.77 4.04 23.91
N ILE A 67 0.51 3.05 23.05
CA ILE A 67 0.39 1.64 23.45
C ILE A 67 1.66 1.17 24.14
N ALA A 68 2.85 1.49 23.63
CA ALA A 68 4.10 1.14 24.26
C ALA A 68 4.26 1.82 25.63
N THR A 69 3.80 3.05 25.81
CA THR A 69 3.79 3.69 27.13
C THR A 69 2.80 3.03 28.08
N LEU A 70 1.60 2.66 27.61
CA LEU A 70 0.55 2.00 28.41
C LEU A 70 0.86 0.53 28.71
N SER A 71 1.54 -0.16 27.78
CA SER A 71 1.95 -1.58 27.85
C SER A 71 3.36 -1.75 28.42
N SER A 72 4.16 -0.68 28.52
CA SER A 72 5.47 -0.75 29.14
C SER A 72 5.29 -1.27 30.57
N ARG A 73 6.18 -2.20 30.96
CA ARG A 73 6.25 -2.73 32.32
C ARG A 73 6.19 -1.61 33.38
N SER A 74 6.73 -0.42 33.09
CA SER A 74 6.66 0.74 33.99
C SER A 74 5.25 1.30 34.21
N ALA A 75 4.36 1.29 33.21
CA ALA A 75 2.97 1.73 33.38
C ALA A 75 2.11 0.66 34.06
N VAL A 76 2.36 -0.62 33.77
CA VAL A 76 1.74 -1.73 34.51
C VAL A 76 2.19 -1.73 35.96
N LEU A 77 3.49 -1.53 36.24
CA LEU A 77 4.03 -1.38 37.59
C LEU A 77 3.48 -0.14 38.30
N LYS A 78 3.33 1.00 37.59
CA LYS A 78 2.72 2.21 38.16
C LYS A 78 1.21 2.04 38.41
N LYS A 79 0.49 1.28 37.59
CA LYS A 79 -0.93 0.91 37.80
C LYS A 79 -1.11 -0.14 38.91
N LEU A 80 -0.11 -1.00 39.10
CA LEU A 80 0.00 -1.95 40.21
C LEU A 80 0.25 -1.21 41.53
N GLU A 81 1.16 -0.23 41.52
CA GLU A 81 1.46 0.66 42.66
C GLU A 81 0.29 1.61 42.97
N SER A 82 -0.44 2.07 41.95
CA SER A 82 -1.62 2.92 42.12
C SER A 82 -2.92 2.13 42.44
N MET A 83 -2.81 0.84 42.80
CA MET A 83 -3.92 -0.02 43.27
C MET A 83 -5.13 -0.13 42.31
N ALA A 84 -4.95 0.16 41.01
CA ALA A 84 -6.02 0.14 40.02
C ALA A 84 -6.20 -1.23 39.36
N ILE A 85 -5.25 -2.15 39.55
CA ILE A 85 -5.30 -3.52 39.07
C ILE A 85 -5.07 -4.42 40.29
N ILE A 86 -6.10 -5.15 40.71
CA ILE A 86 -5.97 -6.17 41.75
C ILE A 86 -5.26 -7.36 41.10
N MET A 87 -3.97 -7.49 41.35
CA MET A 87 -3.21 -8.69 40.98
C MET A 87 -3.70 -9.83 41.87
N HIS A 88 -4.56 -10.70 41.35
CA HIS A 88 -4.92 -11.92 42.05
C HIS A 88 -3.69 -12.83 42.02
N ALA A 89 -2.94 -12.87 43.12
CA ALA A 89 -1.85 -13.81 43.28
C ALA A 89 -2.39 -15.22 43.07
N ILE A 90 -1.86 -15.92 42.08
CA ILE A 90 -2.21 -17.31 41.82
C ILE A 90 -1.73 -18.08 43.05
N GLN A 91 -2.65 -18.46 43.94
CA GLN A 91 -2.35 -19.28 45.10
C GLN A 91 -1.78 -20.61 44.61
N ASP A 92 -0.73 -21.13 45.28
CA ASP A 92 -0.02 -22.36 44.89
C ASP A 92 -0.96 -23.56 44.62
N GLN A 93 -2.12 -23.58 45.26
CA GLN A 93 -3.17 -24.59 45.05
C GLN A 93 -3.83 -24.58 43.66
N CYS A 94 -3.68 -23.50 42.89
CA CYS A 94 -4.20 -23.36 41.52
C CYS A 94 -3.13 -23.70 40.45
N ILE A 95 -1.90 -23.97 40.88
CA ILE A 95 -0.80 -24.37 40.00
C ILE A 95 -0.85 -25.89 39.86
N THR A 96 -1.60 -26.39 38.89
CA THR A 96 -1.48 -27.80 38.49
C THR A 96 -0.15 -27.98 37.78
N ARG A 97 0.84 -28.55 38.48
CA ARG A 97 2.08 -29.02 37.85
C ARG A 97 1.69 -30.21 36.99
N LEU A 98 1.64 -30.01 35.67
CA LEU A 98 1.45 -31.15 34.76
C LEU A 98 2.59 -32.13 35.02
N PRO A 99 2.31 -33.42 35.27
CA PRO A 99 3.36 -34.43 35.33
C PRO A 99 4.12 -34.39 34.01
N VAL A 100 5.45 -34.48 34.08
CA VAL A 100 6.30 -34.62 32.90
C VAL A 100 5.71 -35.75 32.07
N PRO A 101 5.31 -35.52 30.80
CA PRO A 101 4.73 -36.58 30.00
C PRO A 101 5.77 -37.72 29.94
N GLU A 102 5.35 -38.92 30.31
CA GLU A 102 6.17 -40.11 30.09
C GLU A 102 6.54 -40.11 28.62
N VAL A 103 7.85 -40.02 28.35
CA VAL A 103 8.40 -40.06 27.00
C VAL A 103 8.15 -41.47 26.47
N SER A 104 6.96 -41.69 25.92
CA SER A 104 6.71 -42.85 25.08
C SER A 104 7.68 -42.76 23.91
N ARG A 105 8.40 -43.85 23.67
CA ARG A 105 9.53 -43.95 22.74
C ARG A 105 9.19 -43.72 21.26
N ASP A 106 7.98 -43.27 20.93
CA ASP A 106 7.56 -42.96 19.59
C ASP A 106 7.38 -41.44 19.39
N GLY A 107 8.53 -40.79 19.22
CA GLY A 107 8.76 -40.03 17.99
C GLY A 107 7.93 -38.78 17.72
N VAL A 108 7.85 -37.80 18.64
CA VAL A 108 7.69 -36.39 18.23
C VAL A 108 8.57 -35.49 19.11
N ARG A 109 9.78 -35.19 18.63
CA ARG A 109 10.65 -34.16 19.21
C ARG A 109 10.16 -32.79 18.74
N THR A 110 9.61 -31.98 19.64
CA THR A 110 9.52 -30.54 19.42
C THR A 110 10.95 -29.99 19.49
N ALA A 111 11.46 -29.54 18.35
CA ALA A 111 12.70 -28.79 18.27
C ALA A 111 12.55 -27.44 19.00
N LEU A 112 13.67 -26.90 19.48
CA LEU A 112 13.86 -25.51 19.92
C LEU A 112 13.65 -25.27 21.43
N ASN A 113 14.61 -25.71 22.25
CA ASN A 113 14.83 -25.11 23.58
C ASN A 113 16.27 -25.34 24.09
N GLU A 114 17.28 -25.00 23.28
CA GLU A 114 18.69 -25.05 23.70
C GLU A 114 19.37 -23.67 23.84
N GLU A 115 18.70 -22.55 23.54
CA GLU A 115 19.36 -21.23 23.55
C GLU A 115 19.29 -20.42 24.87
N LEU A 116 18.75 -20.97 25.95
CA LEU A 116 18.56 -20.20 27.20
C LEU A 116 19.42 -20.64 28.39
N ARG A 117 20.61 -21.20 28.13
CA ARG A 117 21.56 -21.49 29.22
C ARG A 117 23.03 -21.39 28.78
N GLN A 118 23.54 -20.17 28.68
CA GLN A 118 24.95 -19.85 28.94
C GLN A 118 25.02 -18.79 30.03
#